data_AF-A0A955ISK4-F1
#
_entry.id   AF-A0A955ISK4-F1
#
_cell.length_a   1.000
_cell.length_b   1.000
_cell.length_c   1.000
_cell.angle_alpha   90.00
_cell.angle_beta   90.00
_cell.angle_gamma   90.00
#
_symmetry.space_group_name_H-M   'P 1'
#
loop_
_entity.id
_entity.type
_entity.pdbx_description
1 polymer ?
#
loop_
_entity_poly.entity_id
_entity_poly.type
_entity_poly.pdbx_seq_one_letter_code
_entity_poly.pdbx_strand_id
1 'polypeptide(L)'
;MTSFSSSIARVPNLLISQLSLSRIQQTNLDVFRSQTQLATGRDLLAPSDDPVRAATIATLDDRIGRVDQRLRNLSHADASLGTLDTALGEANDLVLYAQRIASEELNFGSTPEERASQAEVVESIIRGLYDVANRKGTSGHVFGGSHPGSRPVETFLGGYRYVSDGPGILTDIGLSGQVPVTIGASNAIGAISGRIQGDIDLQPQLTPDTRLRDTSGARGTDITLGVIEFSYEGGERVQIDLRGADTFQDLADTIAHAIRTYEGDEGITIL
;
A
#
# COMPACT_ATOMS: atom_id res chain seq x y z
N MET A 1 -36.08 5.49 -109.95
CA MET A 1 -34.70 5.07 -109.62
C MET A 1 -34.17 6.03 -108.57
N THR A 2 -34.22 5.61 -107.30
CA THR A 2 -33.05 5.30 -106.45
C THR A 2 -32.22 6.52 -106.05
N SER A 3 -32.23 6.84 -104.76
CA SER A 3 -31.02 6.68 -103.94
C SER A 3 -31.36 6.89 -102.47
N PHE A 4 -31.11 5.87 -101.66
CA PHE A 4 -31.14 5.98 -100.21
C PHE A 4 -29.91 6.77 -99.77
N SER A 5 -30.08 7.88 -99.05
CA SER A 5 -28.99 8.54 -98.32
C SER A 5 -28.66 7.71 -97.09
N SER A 6 -27.78 6.72 -97.24
CA SER A 6 -27.14 6.02 -96.14
C SER A 6 -25.84 6.75 -95.79
N SER A 7 -25.93 7.80 -94.98
CA SER A 7 -24.76 8.40 -94.35
C SER A 7 -24.36 7.58 -93.12
N ILE A 8 -23.89 6.35 -93.34
CA ILE A 8 -23.11 5.64 -92.33
C ILE A 8 -21.71 6.25 -92.41
N ALA A 9 -21.36 7.13 -91.47
CA ALA A 9 -20.00 7.61 -91.32
C ALA A 9 -19.07 6.39 -91.18
N ARG A 10 -18.15 6.21 -92.13
CA ARG A 10 -17.10 5.19 -92.06
C ARG A 10 -16.17 5.56 -90.92
N VAL A 11 -16.42 5.02 -89.73
CA VAL A 11 -15.45 5.08 -88.64
C VAL A 11 -14.29 4.15 -89.00
N PRO A 12 -13.02 4.60 -88.93
CA PRO A 12 -11.87 3.75 -89.23
C PRO A 12 -11.89 2.48 -88.36
N ASN A 13 -11.68 1.31 -88.97
CA ASN A 13 -11.67 0.01 -88.25
C ASN A 13 -10.67 0.01 -87.08
N LEU A 14 -9.56 0.71 -87.23
CA LEU A 14 -8.55 0.90 -86.18
C LEU A 14 -9.10 1.67 -84.97
N LEU A 15 -9.88 2.72 -85.18
CA LEU A 15 -10.48 3.51 -84.11
C LEU A 15 -11.55 2.72 -83.35
N ILE A 16 -12.37 1.93 -84.06
CA ILE A 16 -13.35 1.01 -83.43
C ILE A 16 -12.62 -0.04 -82.58
N SER A 17 -11.55 -0.63 -83.10
CA SER A 17 -10.75 -1.62 -82.37
C SER A 17 -10.10 -1.03 -81.11
N GLN A 18 -9.50 0.17 -81.20
CA GLN A 18 -8.89 0.87 -80.06
C GLN A 18 -9.92 1.26 -78.99
N LEU A 19 -11.09 1.76 -79.39
CA LEU A 19 -12.19 2.05 -78.46
C LEU A 19 -12.72 0.79 -77.78
N SER A 20 -12.84 -0.32 -78.53
CA SER A 20 -13.25 -1.61 -77.98
C SER A 20 -12.24 -2.15 -76.96
N LEU A 21 -10.95 -2.12 -77.30
CA LEU A 21 -9.88 -2.54 -76.39
C LEU A 21 -9.82 -1.67 -75.12
N SER A 22 -9.97 -0.35 -75.26
CA SER A 22 -10.01 0.56 -74.10
C SER A 22 -11.20 0.28 -73.20
N ARG A 23 -12.39 -0.01 -73.77
CA ARG A 23 -13.58 -0.42 -72.99
C ARG A 23 -13.36 -1.75 -72.28
N ILE A 24 -12.79 -2.75 -72.95
CA ILE A 24 -12.48 -4.06 -72.34
C ILE A 24 -11.48 -3.88 -71.18
N GLN A 25 -10.46 -3.04 -71.35
CA GLN A 25 -9.50 -2.73 -70.28
C GLN A 25 -10.18 -2.06 -69.09
N GLN A 26 -11.07 -1.08 -69.31
CA GLN A 26 -11.87 -0.45 -68.25
C GLN A 26 -12.76 -1.47 -67.54
N THR A 27 -13.49 -2.29 -68.27
CA THR A 27 -14.35 -3.34 -67.69
C THR A 27 -13.56 -4.35 -66.86
N ASN A 28 -12.37 -4.77 -67.31
CA ASN A 28 -11.53 -5.67 -66.53
C ASN A 28 -11.05 -5.03 -65.22
N LEU A 29 -10.72 -3.73 -65.23
CA LEU A 29 -10.37 -2.98 -64.02
C LEU A 29 -11.56 -2.88 -63.05
N ASP A 30 -12.76 -2.60 -63.56
CA ASP A 30 -13.99 -2.52 -62.75
C ASP A 30 -14.36 -3.87 -62.12
N VAL A 31 -14.20 -4.96 -62.87
CA VAL A 31 -14.38 -6.34 -62.37
C VAL A 31 -13.35 -6.65 -61.28
N PHE A 32 -12.06 -6.35 -61.51
CA PHE A 32 -11.01 -6.55 -60.52
C PHE A 32 -11.26 -5.75 -59.24
N ARG A 33 -11.71 -4.50 -59.38
CA ARG A 33 -12.08 -3.63 -58.26
C ARG A 33 -13.24 -4.23 -57.47
N SER A 34 -14.30 -4.67 -58.16
CA SER A 34 -15.46 -5.30 -57.52
C SER A 34 -15.10 -6.61 -56.81
N GLN A 35 -14.24 -7.43 -57.42
CA GLN A 35 -13.70 -8.64 -56.78
C GLN A 35 -12.89 -8.30 -55.53
N THR A 36 -12.11 -7.21 -55.55
CA THR A 36 -11.35 -6.75 -54.38
C THR A 36 -12.26 -6.24 -53.27
N GLN A 37 -13.32 -5.47 -53.60
CA GLN A 37 -14.32 -5.04 -52.64
C GLN A 37 -15.05 -6.23 -52.02
N LEU A 38 -15.43 -7.24 -52.82
CA LEU A 38 -16.04 -8.47 -52.32
C LEU A 38 -15.09 -9.27 -51.42
N ALA A 39 -13.81 -9.39 -51.79
CA ALA A 39 -12.82 -10.12 -51.02
C ALA A 39 -12.49 -9.43 -49.68
N THR A 40 -12.44 -8.10 -49.66
CA THR A 40 -12.12 -7.31 -48.46
C THR A 40 -13.35 -6.94 -47.63
N GLY A 41 -14.55 -7.03 -48.21
CA GLY A 41 -15.79 -6.52 -47.63
C GLY A 41 -15.85 -4.99 -47.53
N ARG A 42 -14.94 -4.26 -48.18
CA ARG A 42 -14.84 -2.80 -48.09
C ARG A 42 -15.30 -2.16 -49.40
N ASP A 43 -16.21 -1.20 -49.29
CA ASP A 43 -16.63 -0.37 -50.43
C ASP A 43 -15.51 0.59 -50.87
N LEU A 44 -14.81 1.21 -49.92
CA LEU A 44 -13.68 2.10 -50.18
C LEU A 44 -12.35 1.34 -50.05
N LEU A 45 -11.56 1.31 -51.14
CA LEU A 45 -10.28 0.59 -51.19
C LEU A 45 -9.07 1.50 -51.00
N ALA A 46 -9.10 2.69 -51.60
CA ALA A 46 -8.04 3.68 -51.47
C ALA A 46 -8.60 5.07 -51.11
N PRO A 47 -7.85 5.91 -50.38
CA PRO A 47 -8.26 7.29 -50.10
C PRO A 47 -8.47 8.13 -51.36
N SER A 48 -7.81 7.78 -52.47
CA SER A 48 -7.97 8.44 -53.77
C SER A 48 -9.33 8.19 -54.43
N ASP A 49 -10.06 7.15 -54.01
CA ASP A 49 -11.35 6.79 -54.59
C ASP A 49 -12.48 7.73 -54.15
N ASP A 50 -12.45 8.17 -52.88
CA ASP A 50 -13.32 9.20 -52.34
C ASP A 50 -12.63 9.86 -51.13
N PRO A 51 -11.98 11.02 -51.31
CA PRO A 51 -11.21 11.66 -50.24
C PRO A 51 -12.10 12.16 -49.09
N VAL A 52 -13.38 12.46 -49.34
CA VAL A 52 -14.32 12.94 -48.31
C VAL A 52 -14.75 11.79 -47.42
N ARG A 53 -15.12 10.64 -48.01
CA ARG A 53 -15.42 9.42 -47.25
C ARG A 53 -14.18 8.91 -46.52
N ALA A 54 -13.02 8.91 -47.18
CA ALA A 54 -11.76 8.48 -46.56
C ALA A 54 -11.43 9.31 -45.31
N ALA A 55 -11.57 10.64 -45.38
CA ALA A 55 -11.36 11.51 -44.23
C ALA A 55 -12.34 11.19 -43.09
N THR A 56 -13.62 10.97 -43.41
CA THR A 56 -14.64 10.61 -42.42
C THR A 56 -14.31 9.29 -41.74
N ILE A 57 -13.96 8.24 -42.51
CA ILE A 57 -13.54 6.94 -41.98
C ILE A 57 -12.32 7.09 -41.07
N ALA A 58 -11.30 7.85 -41.49
CA ALA A 58 -10.11 8.08 -40.67
C ALA A 58 -10.45 8.74 -39.32
N THR A 59 -11.39 9.70 -39.29
CA THR A 59 -11.84 10.29 -38.01
C THR A 59 -12.59 9.31 -37.13
N LEU A 60 -13.36 8.38 -37.72
CA LEU A 60 -14.07 7.34 -36.98
C LEU A 60 -13.10 6.28 -36.44
N ASP A 61 -12.13 5.84 -37.24
CA ASP A 61 -11.09 4.90 -36.83
C ASP A 61 -10.25 5.47 -35.67
N ASP A 62 -9.87 6.75 -35.75
CA ASP A 62 -9.19 7.46 -34.67
C ASP A 62 -10.06 7.59 -33.40
N ARG A 63 -11.38 7.79 -33.56
CA ARG A 63 -12.33 7.73 -32.42
C ARG A 63 -12.41 6.32 -31.82
N ILE A 64 -12.45 5.27 -32.63
CA ILE A 64 -12.47 3.87 -32.18
C ILE A 64 -11.18 3.56 -31.43
N GLY A 65 -10.01 3.89 -31.99
CA GLY A 65 -8.71 3.66 -31.34
C GLY A 65 -8.58 4.36 -29.98
N ARG A 66 -9.12 5.57 -29.84
CA ARG A 66 -9.21 6.25 -28.53
C ARG A 66 -10.13 5.53 -27.55
N VAL A 67 -11.28 5.02 -28.01
CA VAL A 67 -12.19 4.23 -27.16
C VAL A 67 -11.52 2.94 -26.70
N ASP A 68 -10.83 2.23 -27.60
CA ASP A 68 -10.12 0.99 -27.27
C ASP A 68 -9.00 1.23 -26.25
N GLN A 69 -8.25 2.33 -26.38
CA GLN A 69 -7.26 2.71 -25.38
C GLN A 69 -7.90 2.99 -24.02
N ARG A 70 -9.06 3.67 -23.98
CA ARG A 70 -9.79 3.91 -22.72
C ARG A 70 -10.31 2.63 -22.10
N LEU A 71 -10.79 1.67 -22.89
CA LEU A 71 -11.21 0.36 -22.37
C LEU A 71 -10.04 -0.38 -21.73
N ARG A 72 -8.83 -0.33 -22.32
CA ARG A 72 -7.61 -0.86 -21.71
C ARG A 72 -7.26 -0.14 -20.40
N ASN A 73 -7.31 1.19 -20.40
CA ASN A 73 -7.05 2.00 -19.22
C ASN A 73 -8.03 1.68 -18.08
N LEU A 74 -9.34 1.53 -18.39
CA LEU A 74 -10.36 1.13 -17.43
C LEU A 74 -10.09 -0.25 -16.83
N SER A 75 -9.74 -1.23 -17.67
CA SER A 75 -9.38 -2.57 -17.19
C SER A 75 -8.15 -2.55 -16.27
N HIS A 76 -7.14 -1.73 -16.59
CA HIS A 76 -5.98 -1.54 -15.72
C HIS A 76 -6.34 -0.85 -14.39
N ALA A 77 -7.21 0.15 -14.44
CA ALA A 77 -7.68 0.85 -13.25
C ALA A 77 -8.47 -0.11 -12.33
N ASP A 78 -9.40 -0.88 -12.90
CA ASP A 78 -10.22 -1.86 -12.17
C ASP A 78 -9.35 -2.91 -11.46
N ALA A 79 -8.38 -3.50 -12.17
CA ALA A 79 -7.45 -4.47 -11.57
C ALA A 79 -6.59 -3.86 -10.45
N SER A 80 -6.15 -2.62 -10.62
CA SER A 80 -5.33 -1.92 -9.63
C SER A 80 -6.13 -1.57 -8.38
N LEU A 81 -7.36 -1.06 -8.54
CA LEU A 81 -8.26 -0.75 -7.44
C LEU A 81 -8.70 -2.01 -6.69
N GLY A 82 -8.97 -3.13 -7.40
CA GLY A 82 -9.28 -4.40 -6.74
C GLY A 82 -8.13 -4.91 -5.88
N THR A 83 -6.88 -4.74 -6.33
CA THR A 83 -5.69 -5.08 -5.54
C THR A 83 -5.57 -4.17 -4.31
N LEU A 84 -5.87 -2.88 -4.47
CA LEU A 84 -5.85 -1.90 -3.39
C LEU A 84 -6.93 -2.19 -2.34
N ASP A 85 -8.15 -2.48 -2.75
CA ASP A 85 -9.26 -2.80 -1.87
C ASP A 85 -8.98 -4.08 -1.07
N THR A 86 -8.46 -5.11 -1.74
CA THR A 86 -8.01 -6.35 -1.08
C THR A 86 -6.93 -6.06 -0.03
N ALA A 87 -5.98 -5.17 -0.34
CA ALA A 87 -4.93 -4.79 0.59
C ALA A 87 -5.44 -3.99 1.79
N LEU A 88 -6.39 -3.09 1.59
CA LEU A 88 -7.05 -2.37 2.68
C LEU A 88 -7.89 -3.30 3.55
N GLY A 89 -8.59 -4.28 2.95
CA GLY A 89 -9.34 -5.30 3.68
C GLY A 89 -8.45 -6.14 4.59
N GLU A 90 -7.36 -6.68 4.05
CA GLU A 90 -6.38 -7.44 4.84
C GLU A 90 -5.75 -6.59 5.96
N ALA A 91 -5.41 -5.32 5.68
CA ALA A 91 -4.88 -4.43 6.71
C ALA A 91 -5.89 -4.18 7.83
N ASN A 92 -7.17 -3.98 7.49
CA ASN A 92 -8.24 -3.79 8.46
C ASN A 92 -8.41 -5.03 9.35
N ASP A 93 -8.47 -6.22 8.76
CA ASP A 93 -8.61 -7.48 9.51
C ASP A 93 -7.44 -7.70 10.49
N LEU A 94 -6.21 -7.41 10.04
CA LEU A 94 -5.01 -7.48 10.89
C LEU A 94 -5.09 -6.50 12.08
N VAL A 95 -5.50 -5.24 11.83
CA VAL A 95 -5.64 -4.23 12.89
C VAL A 95 -6.74 -4.60 13.89
N LEU A 96 -7.90 -5.06 13.40
CA LEU A 96 -8.99 -5.53 14.26
C LEU A 96 -8.57 -6.74 15.10
N TYR A 97 -7.74 -7.62 14.54
CA TYR A 97 -7.21 -8.76 15.28
C TYR A 97 -6.23 -8.32 16.38
N ALA A 98 -5.31 -7.40 16.09
CA ALA A 98 -4.44 -6.81 17.11
C ALA A 98 -5.24 -6.10 18.21
N GLN A 99 -6.29 -5.36 17.85
CA GLN A 99 -7.17 -4.71 18.82
C GLN A 99 -7.90 -5.73 19.72
N ARG A 100 -8.34 -6.86 19.16
CA ARG A 100 -8.96 -7.95 19.93
C ARG A 100 -7.99 -8.51 20.95
N ILE A 101 -6.77 -8.88 20.53
CA ILE A 101 -5.72 -9.39 21.44
C ILE A 101 -5.46 -8.37 22.55
N ALA A 102 -5.26 -7.10 22.21
CA ALA A 102 -5.03 -6.05 23.19
C ALA A 102 -6.19 -5.93 24.20
N SER A 103 -7.44 -6.04 23.76
CA SER A 103 -8.61 -6.01 24.64
C SER A 103 -8.74 -7.25 25.52
N GLU A 104 -8.33 -8.42 25.04
CA GLU A 104 -8.35 -9.68 25.80
C GLU A 104 -7.31 -9.65 26.92
N GLU A 105 -6.11 -9.16 26.63
CA GLU A 105 -4.98 -9.09 27.56
C GLU A 105 -5.12 -7.99 28.64
N LEU A 106 -6.02 -7.02 28.45
CA LEU A 106 -6.36 -6.01 29.45
C LEU A 106 -7.23 -6.56 30.60
N ASN A 107 -7.84 -7.74 30.45
CA ASN A 107 -8.66 -8.33 31.50
C ASN A 107 -7.80 -8.89 32.65
N PHE A 108 -8.30 -8.76 33.88
CA PHE A 108 -7.63 -9.11 35.16
C PHE A 108 -7.19 -10.58 35.34
N GLY A 109 -7.33 -11.43 34.32
CA GLY A 109 -6.99 -12.86 34.37
C GLY A 109 -5.72 -13.27 33.61
N SER A 110 -5.11 -12.39 32.80
CA SER A 110 -3.94 -12.76 31.99
C SER A 110 -2.64 -12.76 32.81
N THR A 111 -1.84 -13.80 32.65
CA THR A 111 -0.52 -13.94 33.27
C THR A 111 0.56 -13.17 32.50
N PRO A 112 1.70 -12.82 33.13
CA PRO A 112 2.83 -12.23 32.43
C PRO A 112 3.33 -13.07 31.24
N GLU A 113 3.35 -14.39 31.38
CA GLU A 113 3.76 -15.34 30.35
C GLU A 113 2.78 -15.35 29.16
N GLU A 114 1.47 -15.31 29.42
CA GLU A 114 0.44 -15.19 28.37
C GLU A 114 0.58 -13.87 27.61
N ARG A 115 0.76 -12.74 28.31
CA ARG A 115 1.01 -11.45 27.66
C ARG A 115 2.26 -11.44 26.80
N ALA A 116 3.35 -12.08 27.25
CA ALA A 116 4.58 -12.18 26.48
C ALA A 116 4.36 -12.98 25.19
N SER A 117 3.64 -14.10 25.27
CA SER A 117 3.26 -14.91 24.10
C SER A 117 2.38 -14.12 23.12
N GLN A 118 1.38 -13.39 23.61
CA GLN A 118 0.52 -12.57 22.76
C GLN A 118 1.26 -11.39 22.13
N ALA A 119 2.27 -10.83 22.80
CA ALA A 119 3.13 -9.81 22.21
C ALA A 119 3.86 -10.33 20.96
N GLU A 120 4.29 -11.61 20.93
CA GLU A 120 4.87 -12.22 19.73
C GLU A 120 3.85 -12.33 18.59
N VAL A 121 2.58 -12.59 18.90
CA VAL A 121 1.49 -12.63 17.92
C VAL A 121 1.26 -11.23 17.34
N VAL A 122 1.19 -10.20 18.19
CA VAL A 122 1.05 -8.79 17.75
C VAL A 122 2.23 -8.37 16.88
N GLU A 123 3.45 -8.76 17.23
CA GLU A 123 4.64 -8.51 16.41
C GLU A 123 4.53 -9.21 15.04
N SER A 124 3.98 -10.42 14.97
CA SER A 124 3.68 -11.08 13.69
C SER A 124 2.64 -10.31 12.86
N ILE A 125 1.60 -9.77 13.50
CA ILE A 125 0.59 -8.92 12.85
C ILE A 125 1.24 -7.66 12.26
N ILE A 126 2.14 -7.01 13.01
CA ILE A 126 2.89 -5.83 12.54
C ILE A 126 3.72 -6.16 11.29
N ARG A 127 4.41 -7.32 11.28
CA ARG A 127 5.12 -7.78 10.07
C ARG A 127 4.18 -8.04 8.90
N GLY A 128 3.01 -8.63 9.16
CA GLY A 128 1.96 -8.81 8.15
C GLY A 128 1.49 -7.48 7.56
N LEU A 129 1.27 -6.47 8.40
CA LEU A 129 0.92 -5.11 7.96
C LEU A 129 2.04 -4.48 7.13
N TYR A 130 3.31 -4.70 7.48
CA TYR A 130 4.45 -4.24 6.68
C TYR A 130 4.47 -4.89 5.28
N ASP A 131 4.15 -6.17 5.17
CA ASP A 131 4.05 -6.87 3.89
C ASP A 131 2.87 -6.36 3.05
N VAL A 132 1.71 -6.12 3.68
CA VAL A 132 0.55 -5.49 3.03
C VAL A 132 0.88 -4.08 2.55
N ALA A 133 1.55 -3.27 3.37
CA ALA A 133 1.96 -1.93 2.98
C ALA A 133 2.94 -1.93 1.80
N ASN A 134 3.73 -2.99 1.63
CA ASN A 134 4.66 -3.17 0.51
C ASN A 134 4.09 -4.02 -0.65
N ARG A 135 2.79 -4.29 -0.67
CA ARG A 135 2.12 -5.07 -1.72
C ARG A 135 2.41 -4.50 -3.11
N LYS A 136 2.70 -5.39 -4.06
CA LYS A 136 2.79 -5.08 -5.49
C LYS A 136 1.48 -5.40 -6.20
N GLY A 137 1.05 -4.50 -7.07
CA GLY A 137 -0.03 -4.68 -8.02
C GLY A 137 0.46 -4.52 -9.46
N THR A 138 -0.47 -4.26 -10.39
CA THR A 138 -0.19 -4.16 -11.83
C THR A 138 0.77 -3.03 -12.19
N SER A 139 0.67 -1.88 -11.51
CA SER A 139 1.50 -0.69 -11.78
C SER A 139 2.72 -0.55 -10.87
N GLY A 140 3.04 -1.59 -10.08
CA GLY A 140 4.08 -1.57 -9.05
C GLY A 140 3.50 -1.57 -7.64
N HIS A 141 4.19 -0.97 -6.67
CA HIS A 141 3.71 -0.91 -5.30
C HIS A 141 2.42 -0.10 -5.17
N VAL A 142 1.37 -0.72 -4.61
CA VAL A 142 0.02 -0.15 -4.55
C VAL A 142 -0.02 1.11 -3.67
N PHE A 143 0.74 1.08 -2.58
CA PHE A 143 0.92 2.20 -1.65
C PHE A 143 2.14 3.08 -2.00
N GLY A 144 2.69 2.94 -3.21
CA GLY A 144 3.91 3.61 -3.68
C GLY A 144 3.76 5.08 -4.08
N GLY A 145 2.56 5.66 -3.99
CA GLY A 145 2.29 7.02 -4.47
C GLY A 145 2.67 7.20 -5.94
N SER A 146 3.37 8.29 -6.24
CA SER A 146 3.84 8.60 -7.60
C SER A 146 5.08 7.79 -8.03
N HIS A 147 5.72 7.05 -7.11
CA HIS A 147 6.90 6.24 -7.37
C HIS A 147 6.68 4.76 -7.00
N PRO A 148 5.83 4.02 -7.73
CA PRO A 148 5.51 2.62 -7.41
C PRO A 148 6.63 1.63 -7.73
N GLY A 149 7.75 2.08 -8.31
CA GLY A 149 8.93 1.24 -8.53
C GLY A 149 9.75 0.99 -7.26
N SER A 150 9.63 1.87 -6.27
CA SER A 150 10.31 1.76 -4.97
C SER A 150 9.37 1.24 -3.88
N ARG A 151 9.94 0.59 -2.87
CA ARG A 151 9.18 0.14 -1.71
C ARG A 151 8.63 1.35 -0.94
N PRO A 152 7.32 1.40 -0.64
CA PRO A 152 6.72 2.51 0.08
C PRO A 152 7.06 2.56 1.56
N VAL A 153 7.30 1.40 2.20
CA VAL A 153 7.62 1.32 3.62
C VAL A 153 8.94 0.58 3.83
N GLU A 154 9.80 1.14 4.65
CA GLU A 154 11.08 0.56 5.04
C GLU A 154 11.21 0.49 6.57
N THR A 155 12.13 -0.36 7.04
CA THR A 155 12.48 -0.42 8.46
C THR A 155 13.48 0.70 8.80
N PHE A 156 13.23 1.42 9.90
CA PHE A 156 14.07 2.53 10.34
C PHE A 156 14.09 2.61 11.87
N LEU A 157 15.30 2.52 12.47
CA LEU A 157 15.53 2.60 13.92
C LEU A 157 14.62 1.69 14.78
N GLY A 158 14.38 0.46 14.32
CA GLY A 158 13.52 -0.50 15.03
C GLY A 158 12.01 -0.29 14.81
N GLY A 159 11.61 0.67 13.97
CA GLY A 159 10.23 0.87 13.54
C GLY A 159 10.07 0.82 12.02
N TYR A 160 8.91 1.26 11.54
CA TYR A 160 8.58 1.34 10.12
C TYR A 160 8.39 2.80 9.70
N ARG A 161 8.92 3.16 8.54
CA ARG A 161 8.83 4.49 7.96
C ARG A 161 8.27 4.42 6.55
N TYR A 162 7.25 5.22 6.29
CA TYR A 162 6.77 5.48 4.93
C TYR A 162 7.72 6.46 4.22
N VAL A 163 8.15 6.12 3.00
CA VAL A 163 9.18 6.88 2.23
C VAL A 163 8.73 7.30 0.84
N SER A 164 7.56 6.86 0.39
CA SER A 164 7.00 7.30 -0.90
C SER A 164 6.39 8.70 -0.81
N ASP A 165 6.13 9.32 -1.96
CA ASP A 165 5.56 10.66 -2.07
C ASP A 165 4.51 10.75 -3.19
N GLY A 166 3.82 11.90 -3.23
CA GLY A 166 2.86 12.24 -4.28
C GLY A 166 1.47 11.58 -4.13
N PRO A 167 0.48 12.05 -4.90
CA PRO A 167 -0.92 11.62 -4.76
C PRO A 167 -1.22 10.24 -5.37
N GLY A 168 -0.27 9.62 -6.09
CA GLY A 168 -0.51 8.42 -6.89
C GLY A 168 -0.20 8.61 -8.37
N ILE A 169 -0.25 7.51 -9.14
CA ILE A 169 -0.26 7.54 -10.61
C ILE A 169 -1.70 7.57 -11.08
N LEU A 170 -1.98 8.48 -12.01
CA LEU A 170 -3.31 8.70 -12.56
C LEU A 170 -3.47 7.94 -13.89
N THR A 171 -4.62 7.31 -14.06
CA THR A 171 -5.03 6.67 -15.32
C THR A 171 -6.16 7.46 -15.96
N ASP A 172 -6.00 7.82 -17.25
CA ASP A 172 -7.02 8.51 -18.04
C ASP A 172 -8.14 7.52 -18.44
N ILE A 173 -9.36 7.78 -17.95
CA ILE A 173 -10.55 7.01 -18.29
C ILE A 173 -11.53 7.79 -19.18
N GLY A 174 -11.14 8.98 -19.65
CA GLY A 174 -11.92 9.84 -20.53
C GLY A 174 -12.56 11.05 -19.83
N LEU A 175 -13.68 11.51 -20.39
CA LEU A 175 -14.24 12.86 -20.15
C LEU A 175 -14.64 13.18 -18.70
N SER A 176 -14.72 12.18 -17.82
CA SER A 176 -15.21 12.35 -16.43
C SER A 176 -14.14 12.22 -15.35
N GLY A 177 -12.85 12.15 -15.71
CA GLY A 177 -11.77 12.30 -14.75
C GLY A 177 -10.63 11.31 -14.90
N GLN A 178 -9.68 11.41 -13.99
CA GLN A 178 -8.56 10.49 -13.87
C GLN A 178 -8.69 9.76 -12.54
N VAL A 179 -8.36 8.46 -12.53
CA VAL A 179 -8.43 7.64 -11.32
C VAL A 179 -7.02 7.29 -10.87
N PRO A 180 -6.67 7.51 -9.59
CA PRO A 180 -5.40 7.05 -9.05
C PRO A 180 -5.40 5.53 -8.96
N VAL A 181 -4.41 4.89 -9.59
CA VAL A 181 -4.19 3.42 -9.54
C VAL A 181 -3.18 3.01 -8.47
N THR A 182 -2.53 3.99 -7.87
CA THR A 182 -1.67 3.86 -6.69
C THR A 182 -2.02 4.98 -5.71
N ILE A 183 -1.75 4.76 -4.43
CA ILE A 183 -2.03 5.75 -3.38
C ILE A 183 -0.75 6.09 -2.61
N GLY A 184 -0.58 7.36 -2.24
CA GLY A 184 0.63 7.88 -1.57
C GLY A 184 0.49 8.14 -0.07
N ALA A 185 1.40 8.96 0.50
CA ALA A 185 1.58 9.19 1.96
C ALA A 185 0.33 9.63 2.74
N SER A 186 -0.66 10.20 2.08
CA SER A 186 -1.93 10.59 2.68
C SER A 186 -2.95 9.44 2.75
N ASN A 187 -2.50 8.19 2.57
CA ASN A 187 -3.34 7.00 2.58
C ASN A 187 -3.53 6.42 3.99
N ALA A 188 -4.56 5.59 4.14
CA ALA A 188 -5.01 5.05 5.43
C ALA A 188 -3.98 4.19 6.19
N ILE A 189 -2.94 3.68 5.52
CA ILE A 189 -1.91 2.81 6.11
C ILE A 189 -0.63 3.58 6.43
N GLY A 190 -0.33 4.64 5.68
CA GLY A 190 0.93 5.39 5.72
C GLY A 190 0.78 6.85 6.18
N ALA A 191 -0.43 7.28 6.57
CA ALA A 191 -0.63 8.59 7.18
C ALA A 191 0.40 8.76 8.29
N ILE A 192 1.04 9.92 8.28
CA ILE A 192 2.03 10.38 9.25
C ILE A 192 1.32 10.47 10.60
N SER A 193 1.07 9.33 11.24
CA SER A 193 0.63 9.32 12.61
C SER A 193 1.81 9.90 13.36
N GLY A 194 1.68 11.14 13.82
CA GLY A 194 2.58 11.67 14.83
C GLY A 194 2.68 10.58 15.89
N ARG A 195 3.91 10.17 16.25
CA ARG A 195 4.18 9.01 17.11
C ARG A 195 2.99 8.76 18.02
N ILE A 196 2.25 7.68 17.80
CA ILE A 196 1.23 7.26 18.77
C ILE A 196 2.03 6.73 19.94
N GLN A 197 2.51 7.64 20.77
CA GLN A 197 2.90 7.35 22.12
C GLN A 197 1.57 7.23 22.86
N GLY A 198 1.29 6.05 23.40
CA GLY A 198 0.10 5.90 24.24
C GLY A 198 0.12 6.99 25.30
N ASP A 199 -0.95 7.75 25.42
CA ASP A 199 -1.13 8.72 26.52
C ASP A 199 -1.20 8.02 27.89
N ILE A 200 -1.36 6.69 27.88
CA ILE A 200 -1.25 5.83 29.03
C ILE A 200 0.23 5.53 29.23
N ASP A 201 0.78 6.09 30.30
CA ASP A 201 2.08 5.71 30.82
C ASP A 201 2.04 4.22 31.20
N LEU A 202 2.66 3.38 30.36
CA LEU A 202 2.84 1.95 30.61
C LEU A 202 4.03 1.68 31.54
N GLN A 203 4.66 2.71 32.11
CA GLN A 203 5.58 2.55 33.23
C GLN A 203 4.73 2.46 34.50
N PRO A 204 4.46 1.26 35.05
CA PRO A 204 3.75 1.16 36.31
C PRO A 204 4.55 1.93 37.38
N GLN A 205 3.89 2.88 38.04
CA GLN A 205 4.49 3.52 39.21
C GLN A 205 4.70 2.45 40.28
N LEU A 206 5.89 2.43 40.88
CA LEU A 206 6.18 1.53 41.99
C LEU A 206 5.20 1.81 43.12
N THR A 207 4.33 0.85 43.43
CA THR A 207 3.48 0.88 44.61
C THR A 207 4.17 0.15 45.76
N PRO A 208 3.79 0.41 47.03
CA PRO A 208 4.28 -0.36 48.18
C PRO A 208 4.16 -1.88 47.99
N ASP A 209 3.08 -2.33 47.35
CA ASP A 209 2.79 -3.75 47.10
C ASP A 209 3.53 -4.33 45.87
N THR A 210 4.28 -3.52 45.13
CA THR A 210 5.03 -3.99 43.96
C THR A 210 6.10 -4.97 44.43
N ARG A 211 6.14 -6.17 43.83
CA ARG A 211 7.12 -7.19 44.20
C ARG A 211 8.48 -6.86 43.62
N LEU A 212 9.53 -7.05 44.41
CA LEU A 212 10.90 -6.79 44.00
C LEU A 212 11.32 -7.66 42.80
N ARG A 213 10.79 -8.90 42.73
CA ARG A 213 11.01 -9.85 41.63
C ARG A 213 10.43 -9.38 40.28
N ASP A 214 9.40 -8.53 40.31
CA ASP A 214 8.71 -8.05 39.11
C ASP A 214 9.41 -6.78 38.54
N THR A 215 10.54 -6.38 39.13
CA THR A 215 11.30 -5.20 38.71
C THR A 215 12.67 -5.58 38.18
N SER A 216 13.00 -5.09 36.98
CA SER A 216 14.27 -5.40 36.31
C SER A 216 15.47 -4.58 36.81
N GLY A 217 15.33 -3.91 37.96
CA GLY A 217 16.36 -3.03 38.52
C GLY A 217 16.72 -1.82 37.64
N ALA A 218 17.49 -0.88 38.19
CA ALA A 218 17.87 0.36 37.48
C ALA A 218 18.78 0.13 36.25
N ARG A 219 19.40 -1.06 36.14
CA ARG A 219 20.33 -1.43 35.07
C ARG A 219 19.81 -2.53 34.15
N GLY A 220 18.55 -2.93 34.28
CA GLY A 220 18.00 -4.06 33.53
C GLY A 220 18.56 -5.42 33.96
N THR A 221 19.22 -5.46 35.13
CA THR A 221 19.64 -6.68 35.80
C THR A 221 18.74 -6.83 37.01
N ASP A 222 18.03 -7.95 37.10
CA ASP A 222 17.10 -8.26 38.19
C ASP A 222 17.65 -7.89 39.57
N ILE A 223 16.75 -7.52 40.49
CA ILE A 223 17.16 -7.14 41.85
C ILE A 223 17.68 -8.37 42.59
N THR A 224 18.91 -8.28 43.08
CA THR A 224 19.49 -9.27 43.99
C THR A 224 19.44 -8.74 45.41
N LEU A 225 18.73 -9.45 46.28
CA LEU A 225 18.66 -9.10 47.70
C LEU A 225 19.93 -9.53 48.41
N GLY A 226 20.39 -8.70 49.34
CA GLY A 226 21.62 -8.92 50.07
C GLY A 226 21.65 -8.13 51.37
N VAL A 227 22.83 -8.09 51.97
CA VAL A 227 23.09 -7.28 53.16
C VAL A 227 23.66 -5.95 52.70
N ILE A 228 23.09 -4.85 53.20
CA ILE A 228 23.63 -3.50 53.01
C ILE A 228 24.24 -3.00 54.31
N GLU A 229 25.25 -2.14 54.22
CA GLU A 229 25.82 -1.45 55.38
C GLU A 229 25.27 -0.02 55.45
N PHE A 230 24.82 0.36 56.63
CA PHE A 230 24.37 1.71 56.95
C PHE A 230 25.23 2.31 58.06
N SER A 231 25.59 3.59 57.92
CA SER A 231 26.25 4.38 58.95
C SER A 231 25.84 5.84 58.80
N TYR A 232 25.67 6.55 59.91
CA TYR A 232 25.35 7.98 59.91
C TYR A 232 26.53 8.80 60.44
N GLU A 233 26.89 9.89 59.74
CA GLU A 233 27.98 10.82 60.10
C GLU A 233 29.33 10.17 60.52
N GLY A 234 29.64 8.98 59.97
CA GLY A 234 30.86 8.25 60.31
C GLY A 234 30.79 7.44 61.61
N GLY A 235 29.60 7.24 62.16
CA GLY A 235 29.33 6.34 63.29
C GLY A 235 29.44 4.85 62.93
N GLU A 236 29.05 3.99 63.89
CA GLU A 236 29.17 2.53 63.73
C GLU A 236 28.40 2.03 62.50
N ARG A 237 28.99 1.06 61.79
CA ARG A 237 28.39 0.45 60.61
C ARG A 237 27.46 -0.68 61.03
N VAL A 238 26.17 -0.53 60.73
CA VAL A 238 25.16 -1.57 60.94
C VAL A 238 24.88 -2.29 59.64
N GLN A 239 24.81 -3.62 59.72
CA GLN A 239 24.39 -4.47 58.63
C GLN A 239 22.87 -4.64 58.63
N ILE A 240 22.23 -4.31 57.51
CA ILE A 240 20.79 -4.47 57.30
C ILE A 240 20.60 -5.62 56.31
N ASP A 241 19.94 -6.68 56.76
CA ASP A 241 19.64 -7.85 55.94
C ASP A 241 18.32 -7.66 55.18
N LEU A 242 18.38 -7.55 53.86
CA LEU A 242 17.21 -7.36 53.00
C LEU A 242 16.73 -8.66 52.33
N ARG A 243 17.35 -9.80 52.63
CA ARG A 243 17.05 -11.09 51.97
C ARG A 243 15.62 -11.59 52.20
N GLY A 244 14.93 -11.07 53.22
CA GLY A 244 13.55 -11.44 53.57
C GLY A 244 12.45 -10.57 52.93
N ALA A 245 12.80 -9.52 52.18
CA ALA A 245 11.81 -8.61 51.58
C ALA A 245 11.24 -9.19 50.27
N ASP A 246 9.91 -9.19 50.10
CA ASP A 246 9.25 -9.61 48.84
C ASP A 246 8.73 -8.39 48.06
N THR A 247 8.29 -7.34 48.77
CA THR A 247 7.75 -6.09 48.21
C THR A 247 8.61 -4.87 48.53
N PHE A 248 8.37 -3.75 47.84
CA PHE A 248 9.00 -2.47 48.19
C PHE A 248 8.60 -1.99 49.59
N GLN A 249 7.39 -2.30 50.06
CA GLN A 249 6.97 -2.03 51.43
C GLN A 249 7.80 -2.80 52.45
N ASP A 250 8.02 -4.11 52.24
CA ASP A 250 8.85 -4.92 53.15
C ASP A 250 10.28 -4.38 53.24
N LEU A 251 10.82 -3.92 52.10
CA LEU A 251 12.14 -3.33 52.03
C LEU A 251 12.20 -1.99 52.78
N ALA A 252 11.21 -1.12 52.58
CA ALA A 252 11.09 0.15 53.30
C ALA A 252 10.95 -0.05 54.80
N ASP A 253 10.11 -1.00 55.23
CA ASP A 253 9.88 -1.31 56.64
C ASP A 253 11.13 -1.89 57.30
N THR A 254 11.86 -2.77 56.60
CA THR A 254 13.11 -3.36 57.09
C THR A 254 14.19 -2.29 57.30
N ILE A 255 14.36 -1.37 56.33
CA ILE A 255 15.33 -0.27 56.45
C ILE A 255 14.89 0.70 57.55
N ALA A 256 13.62 1.10 57.59
CA ALA A 256 13.10 2.02 58.61
C ALA A 256 13.15 1.42 60.02
N HIS A 257 13.02 0.10 60.16
CA HIS A 257 13.22 -0.58 61.43
C HIS A 257 14.69 -0.55 61.85
N ALA A 258 15.62 -0.86 60.94
CA ALA A 258 17.04 -0.85 61.24
C ALA A 258 17.55 0.56 61.62
N ILE A 259 17.09 1.61 60.94
CA ILE A 259 17.44 3.00 61.27
C ILE A 259 16.91 3.37 62.66
N ARG A 260 15.65 3.04 62.99
CA ARG A 260 15.07 3.31 64.32
C ARG A 260 15.80 2.58 65.45
N THR A 261 16.29 1.37 65.19
CA THR A 261 17.12 0.64 66.16
C THR A 261 18.46 1.36 66.36
N TYR A 262 19.11 1.80 65.28
CA TYR A 262 20.36 2.57 65.36
C TYR A 262 20.20 3.90 66.11
N GLU A 263 19.09 4.62 65.89
CA GLU A 263 18.73 5.81 66.64
C GLU A 263 18.61 5.55 68.15
N GLY A 264 17.97 4.43 68.51
CA GLY A 264 17.82 4.02 69.91
C GLY A 264 19.14 3.65 70.58
N ASP A 265 20.02 2.97 69.84
CA ASP A 265 21.32 2.51 70.34
C ASP A 265 22.33 3.66 70.48
N GLU A 266 22.33 4.61 69.54
CA GLU A 266 23.27 5.76 69.52
C GLU A 266 22.69 7.05 70.14
N GLY A 267 21.38 7.09 70.43
CA GLY A 267 20.71 8.28 70.96
C GLY A 267 20.62 9.45 69.97
N ILE A 268 20.58 9.16 68.67
CA ILE A 268 20.55 10.13 67.56
C ILE A 268 19.15 10.10 66.90
N THR A 269 18.77 11.14 66.16
CA THR A 269 17.53 11.15 65.35
C THR A 269 17.89 11.36 63.88
N ILE A 270 17.49 10.43 63.03
CA ILE A 270 17.82 10.34 61.59
C ILE A 270 16.55 10.44 60.73
N LEU A 271 15.49 9.71 61.09
CA LEU A 271 14.18 9.66 60.41
C LEU A 271 13.15 10.62 61.00
#